data_AF-A0A7S9CXG6-F1
#
_entry.id   AF-A0A7S9CXG6-F1
#
_cell.length_a   1.000
_cell.length_b   1.000
_cell.length_c   1.000
_cell.angle_alpha   90.00
_cell.angle_beta   90.00
_cell.angle_gamma   90.00
#
_symmetry.space_group_name_H-M   'P 1'
#
loop_
_entity.id
_entity.type
_entity.pdbx_description
1 polymer ?
#
loop_
_entity_poly.entity_id
_entity_poly.type
_entity_poly.pdbx_seq_one_letter_code
_entity_poly.pdbx_strand_id
1 'polypeptide(L)'
;MMSMLDKADGQIFTGNVRLVHAVGMHARPAVKLTKLAKKFEAQISVRVEGAPDWINAKSVAKIMAMRAAHGSTIEIKASGSDAEAAVAALVDLVATDFPDGAP
;
A
#
# COMPACT_ATOMS: atom_id res chain seq x y z
N MET A 1 -26.49 -12.40 29.59
CA MET A 1 -26.85 -12.69 28.18
C MET A 1 -25.67 -12.24 27.33
N MET A 2 -25.16 -13.15 26.51
CA MET A 2 -23.85 -13.17 25.83
C MET A 2 -23.24 -11.82 25.40
N SER A 3 -21.95 -11.70 25.69
CA SER A 3 -21.00 -10.72 25.14
C SER A 3 -21.01 -10.75 23.61
N MET A 4 -21.34 -9.62 22.97
CA MET A 4 -21.09 -9.38 21.55
C MET A 4 -19.66 -8.85 21.38
N LEU A 5 -18.68 -9.75 21.49
CA LEU A 5 -17.34 -9.53 20.94
C LEU A 5 -17.30 -10.27 19.61
N ASP A 6 -17.93 -9.69 18.58
CA ASP A 6 -17.93 -10.27 17.24
C ASP A 6 -16.89 -9.57 16.35
N LYS A 7 -15.76 -10.28 16.17
CA LYS A 7 -14.80 -10.25 15.05
C LYS A 7 -13.93 -9.01 14.84
N ALA A 8 -12.84 -8.95 15.59
CA ALA A 8 -11.59 -8.36 15.11
C ALA A 8 -10.54 -9.48 14.98
N ASP A 9 -10.66 -10.33 13.96
CA ASP A 9 -9.53 -11.16 13.56
C ASP A 9 -8.48 -10.22 12.95
N GLY A 10 -7.60 -9.71 13.81
CA GLY A 10 -6.54 -8.74 13.54
C GLY A 10 -5.39 -9.30 12.70
N GLN A 11 -5.71 -10.00 11.62
CA GLN A 11 -4.73 -10.54 10.71
C GLN A 11 -4.11 -9.41 9.90
N ILE A 12 -2.80 -9.29 10.01
CA ILE A 12 -1.99 -8.35 9.23
C ILE A 12 -1.41 -9.11 8.07
N PHE A 13 -1.62 -8.61 6.86
CA PHE A 13 -0.97 -9.10 5.65
C PHE A 13 0.14 -8.15 5.26
N THR A 14 1.25 -8.69 4.75
CA THR A 14 2.41 -7.92 4.32
C THR A 14 2.87 -8.36 2.94
N GLY A 15 3.49 -7.42 2.22
CA GLY A 15 4.12 -7.66 0.93
C GLY A 15 5.30 -6.71 0.75
N ASN A 16 6.27 -7.14 -0.04
CA ASN A 16 7.39 -6.30 -0.46
C ASN A 16 7.47 -6.30 -1.99
N VAL A 17 7.88 -5.17 -2.55
CA VAL A 17 7.96 -5.02 -4.00
C VAL A 17 8.99 -3.98 -4.37
N ARG A 18 9.79 -4.27 -5.40
CA ARG A 18 10.78 -3.33 -5.91
C ARG A 18 10.12 -2.27 -6.78
N LEU A 19 10.39 -1.00 -6.50
CA LEU A 19 9.91 0.12 -7.29
C LEU A 19 10.71 0.23 -8.59
N VAL A 20 10.12 -0.22 -9.70
CA VAL A 20 10.78 -0.23 -11.01
C VAL A 20 10.54 1.04 -11.84
N HIS A 21 9.70 1.96 -11.37
CA HIS A 21 9.44 3.19 -12.09
C HIS A 21 10.70 4.04 -12.21
N ALA A 22 11.08 4.42 -13.44
CA ALA A 22 12.34 5.09 -13.72
C ALA A 22 12.57 6.39 -12.92
N VAL A 23 11.48 7.10 -12.60
CA VAL A 23 11.51 8.37 -11.83
C VAL A 23 11.24 8.13 -10.33
N GLY A 24 10.94 6.90 -9.91
CA GLY A 24 10.56 6.57 -8.54
C GLY A 24 9.13 7.00 -8.17
N MET A 25 8.86 7.18 -6.87
CA MET A 25 7.53 7.48 -6.33
C MET A 25 7.23 8.99 -6.42
N HIS A 26 6.97 9.46 -7.64
CA HIS A 26 6.55 10.83 -7.92
C HIS A 26 5.02 10.95 -8.03
N ALA A 27 4.54 12.11 -8.49
CA ALA A 27 3.12 12.45 -8.49
C ALA A 27 2.19 11.40 -9.14
N ARG A 28 2.55 10.86 -10.32
CA ARG A 28 1.69 9.94 -11.06
C ARG A 28 1.58 8.55 -10.39
N PRO A 29 2.69 7.84 -10.08
CA PRO A 29 2.66 6.63 -9.24
C PRO A 29 1.92 6.83 -7.92
N ALA A 30 2.17 7.94 -7.22
CA ALA A 30 1.54 8.23 -5.93
C ALA A 30 0.02 8.34 -6.05
N VAL A 31 -0.49 9.04 -7.08
CA VAL A 31 -1.93 9.15 -7.33
C VAL A 31 -2.54 7.78 -7.63
N LYS A 32 -1.89 6.96 -8.46
CA LYS A 32 -2.38 5.62 -8.81
C LYS A 32 -2.43 4.69 -7.60
N LEU A 33 -1.33 4.63 -6.83
CA LEU A 33 -1.25 3.86 -5.59
C LEU A 33 -2.33 4.29 -4.60
N THR A 34 -2.48 5.60 -4.39
CA THR A 34 -3.49 6.13 -3.47
C THR A 34 -4.91 5.81 -3.94
N LYS A 35 -5.19 5.95 -5.24
CA LYS A 35 -6.51 5.63 -5.81
C LYS A 35 -6.84 4.16 -5.62
N LEU A 36 -5.90 3.26 -5.87
CA LEU A 36 -6.07 1.83 -5.63
C LEU A 36 -6.30 1.53 -4.15
N ALA A 37 -5.43 2.04 -3.27
CA ALA A 37 -5.56 1.82 -1.83
C ALA A 37 -6.91 2.29 -1.27
N LYS A 38 -7.51 3.34 -1.84
CA LYS A 38 -8.83 3.85 -1.45
C LYS A 38 -10.02 2.97 -1.87
N LYS A 39 -9.82 1.98 -2.73
CA LYS A 39 -10.86 1.00 -3.10
C LYS A 39 -11.11 -0.05 -2.02
N PHE A 40 -10.19 -0.20 -1.08
CA PHE A 40 -10.25 -1.21 -0.02
C PHE A 40 -10.70 -0.58 1.30
N GLU A 41 -11.41 -1.34 2.13
CA GLU A 41 -11.79 -0.95 3.49
C GLU A 41 -10.60 -1.03 4.45
N ALA A 42 -9.64 -1.92 4.19
CA ALA A 42 -8.45 -2.13 5.01
C ALA A 42 -7.68 -0.84 5.33
N GLN A 43 -7.08 -0.84 6.52
CA GLN A 43 -6.04 0.13 6.85
C GLN A 43 -4.75 -0.31 6.17
N ILE A 44 -4.23 0.51 5.26
CA ILE A 44 -3.08 0.16 4.43
C ILE A 44 -1.96 1.16 4.72
N SER A 45 -0.79 0.63 5.04
CA SER A 45 0.42 1.42 5.24
C SER A 45 1.54 0.95 4.35
N VAL A 46 2.41 1.87 3.92
CA VAL A 46 3.61 1.58 3.16
C VAL A 46 4.83 2.26 3.78
N ARG A 47 6.02 1.75 3.48
CA ARG A 47 7.29 2.43 3.74
C ARG A 47 8.35 1.98 2.75
N VAL A 48 9.44 2.74 2.67
CA VAL A 48 10.67 2.25 2.04
C VAL A 48 11.37 1.32 3.03
N GLU A 49 11.94 0.22 2.54
CA GLU A 49 12.72 -0.70 3.37
C GLU A 49 13.79 0.03 4.19
N GLY A 50 13.81 -0.25 5.49
CA GLY A 50 14.70 0.41 6.46
C GLY A 50 14.21 1.77 6.99
N ALA A 51 13.13 2.34 6.44
CA ALA A 51 12.53 3.54 7.00
C ALA A 51 11.81 3.24 8.33
N PRO A 52 11.89 4.15 9.33
CA PRO A 52 11.27 3.93 10.63
C PRO A 52 9.74 4.01 10.58
N ASP A 53 9.23 4.93 9.75
CA ASP A 53 7.82 5.31 9.77
C ASP A 53 7.00 4.59 8.70
N TRP A 54 5.83 4.10 9.11
CA TRP A 54 4.79 3.61 8.22
C TRP A 54 3.86 4.76 7.81
N ILE A 55 3.58 4.86 6.52
CA ILE A 55 2.80 5.93 5.92
C ILE A 55 1.47 5.39 5.41
N ASN A 56 0.36 6.08 5.72
CA ASN A 56 -0.97 5.73 5.20
C ASN A 56 -1.02 5.81 3.66
N ALA A 57 -1.25 4.66 3.02
CA ALA A 57 -1.32 4.50 1.57
C ALA A 57 -2.48 5.27 0.92
N LYS A 58 -3.53 5.60 1.68
CA LYS A 58 -4.69 6.37 1.23
C LYS A 58 -4.44 7.89 1.24
N SER A 59 -3.25 8.35 1.66
CA SER A 59 -2.88 9.78 1.66
C SER A 59 -1.85 10.10 0.57
N VAL A 60 -2.33 10.63 -0.56
CA VAL A 60 -1.45 11.01 -1.68
C VAL A 60 -0.33 11.97 -1.26
N ALA A 61 -0.62 12.92 -0.36
CA ALA A 61 0.36 13.87 0.13
C ALA A 61 1.50 13.17 0.88
N LYS A 62 1.19 12.21 1.76
CA LYS A 62 2.22 11.46 2.48
C LYS A 62 2.99 10.50 1.57
N ILE A 63 2.33 9.89 0.59
CA ILE A 63 3.01 9.02 -0.39
C ILE A 63 3.99 9.82 -1.25
N MET A 64 3.63 11.02 -1.70
CA MET A 64 4.58 11.89 -2.40
C MET A 64 5.75 12.33 -1.50
N ALA A 65 5.50 12.54 -0.21
CA ALA A 65 6.54 12.91 0.76
C ALA A 65 7.55 11.77 1.04
N MET A 66 7.16 10.51 0.81
CA MET A 66 8.04 9.33 0.97
C MET A 66 9.27 9.39 0.05
N ARG A 67 9.16 10.04 -1.12
CA ARG A 67 10.26 10.24 -2.09
C ARG A 67 11.08 8.96 -2.37
N ALA A 68 10.42 7.81 -2.46
CA ALA A 68 11.10 6.55 -2.74
C ALA A 68 11.76 6.59 -4.12
N ALA A 69 13.03 6.22 -4.18
CA ALA A 69 13.81 6.23 -5.41
C ALA A 69 13.53 4.98 -6.26
N HIS A 70 13.84 5.07 -7.55
CA HIS A 70 13.90 3.89 -8.41
C HIS A 70 14.83 2.83 -7.79
N GLY A 71 14.39 1.58 -7.81
CA GLY A 71 15.12 0.44 -7.28
C GLY A 71 14.96 0.21 -5.78
N SER A 72 14.34 1.12 -5.04
CA SER A 72 14.00 0.92 -3.62
C SER A 72 12.97 -0.20 -3.44
N THR A 73 13.07 -0.94 -2.35
CA THR A 73 12.02 -1.87 -1.92
C THR A 73 10.94 -1.10 -1.16
N ILE A 74 9.69 -1.25 -1.58
CA ILE A 74 8.51 -0.76 -0.87
C ILE A 74 7.93 -1.92 -0.06
N GLU A 75 7.81 -1.73 1.24
CA GLU A 75 7.09 -2.63 2.13
C GLU A 75 5.65 -2.12 2.28
N ILE A 76 4.70 -3.04 2.16
CA ILE A 76 3.26 -2.78 2.24
C ILE A 76 2.72 -3.67 3.37
N LYS A 77 1.87 -3.11 4.22
CA LYS A 77 1.10 -3.87 5.21
C LYS A 77 -0.35 -3.41 5.23
N ALA A 78 -1.26 -4.35 5.45
CA ALA A 78 -2.68 -4.03 5.62
C ALA A 78 -3.32 -4.85 6.73
N SER A 79 -4.36 -4.29 7.35
CA SER A 79 -5.24 -4.99 8.28
C SER A 79 -6.71 -4.59 8.03
N GLY A 80 -7.62 -5.55 8.23
CA GLY A 80 -9.03 -5.40 7.90
C GLY A 80 -9.56 -6.53 7.01
N SER A 81 -10.84 -6.44 6.66
CA SER A 81 -11.59 -7.50 5.98
C SER A 81 -11.07 -7.88 4.59
N ASP A 82 -10.41 -6.94 3.90
CA ASP A 82 -9.88 -7.10 2.54
C ASP A 82 -8.35 -6.85 2.48
N ALA A 83 -7.67 -7.01 3.62
CA ALA A 83 -6.24 -6.71 3.75
C ALA A 83 -5.33 -7.53 2.82
N GLU A 84 -5.60 -8.84 2.67
CA GLU A 84 -4.83 -9.71 1.77
C GLU A 84 -4.95 -9.25 0.32
N ALA A 85 -6.18 -9.01 -0.14
CA ALA A 85 -6.47 -8.52 -1.49
C ALA A 85 -5.84 -7.13 -1.73
N ALA A 86 -5.88 -6.25 -0.73
CA ALA A 86 -5.27 -4.93 -0.80
C ALA A 86 -3.75 -5.02 -0.99
N VAL A 87 -3.07 -5.85 -0.20
CA VAL A 87 -1.61 -6.06 -0.32
C VAL A 87 -1.27 -6.62 -1.69
N ALA A 88 -1.97 -7.67 -2.15
CA ALA A 88 -1.72 -8.29 -3.44
C ALA A 88 -1.88 -7.29 -4.60
N ALA A 89 -2.97 -6.52 -4.62
CA ALA A 89 -3.23 -5.54 -5.67
C ALA A 89 -2.20 -4.39 -5.68
N LEU A 90 -1.77 -3.92 -4.51
CA LEU A 90 -0.77 -2.86 -4.42
C LEU A 90 0.63 -3.34 -4.80
N VAL A 91 1.01 -4.56 -4.42
CA VAL A 91 2.25 -5.19 -4.87
C VAL A 91 2.26 -5.29 -6.39
N ASP A 92 1.18 -5.82 -6.99
CA ASP A 92 1.06 -5.96 -8.44
C ASP A 92 1.15 -4.62 -9.17
N LEU A 93 0.46 -3.59 -8.67
CA LEU A 93 0.51 -2.24 -9.24
C LEU A 93 1.94 -1.68 -9.29
N VAL A 94 2.74 -1.87 -8.23
CA VAL A 94 4.12 -1.39 -8.18
C VAL A 94 5.02 -2.24 -9.07
N ALA A 95 4.83 -3.56 -9.08
CA ALA A 95 5.63 -4.49 -9.87
C ALA A 95 5.43 -4.31 -11.38
N THR A 96 4.22 -3.91 -11.79
CA THR A 96 3.83 -3.69 -13.20
C THR A 96 4.03 -2.25 -13.68
N ASP A 97 4.73 -1.44 -12.90
CA ASP A 97 5.07 -0.05 -13.22
C ASP A 97 3.87 0.89 -13.38
N PHE A 98 2.84 0.72 -12.55
CA PHE A 98 1.66 1.60 -12.47
C PHE A 98 0.95 1.81 -13.83
N PRO A 99 0.43 0.75 -14.48
CA PRO A 99 -0.29 0.87 -15.75
C PRO A 99 -1.58 1.69 -15.61
N ASP A 100 -2.14 2.15 -16.73
CA ASP A 100 -3.50 2.71 -16.75
C ASP A 100 -4.53 1.59 -16.63
N GLY A 101 -5.67 1.85 -15.98
CA GLY A 101 -6.73 0.85 -15.82
C GLY A 101 -6.41 -0.32 -14.90
N ALA A 102 -5.36 -0.20 -14.06
CA ALA A 102 -5.08 -1.17 -13.00
C ALA A 102 -6.33 -1.45 -12.14
N PRO A 103 -6.53 -2.71 -11.69
CA PRO A 103 -7.77 -3.21 -11.08
C PRO A 103 -8.30 -2.35 -9.93
#